data_AF-A0A964ZH10-F1
#
_entry.id   AF-A0A964ZH10-F1
#
_cell.length_a   1.000
_cell.length_b   1.000
_cell.length_c   1.000
_cell.angle_alpha   90.00
_cell.angle_beta   90.00
_cell.angle_gamma   90.00
#
_symmetry.space_group_name_H-M   'P 1'
#
loop_
_entity.id
_entity.type
_entity.pdbx_description
1 polymer ?
#
loop_
_entity_poly.entity_id
_entity_poly.type
_entity_poly.pdbx_seq_one_letter_code
_entity_poly.pdbx_strand_id
1 'polypeptide(L)'
;MGTAAINSLDGTVEPFTSRGGDLEFLFDANGARLSTPEIRSKPDVAGPDNINNSFFGQDDPADSDAFPNFAGTSAAAPHVAAAAALLLSDEPRATNLDVFLHLQLTALDVGSPGFDDRTGAGLVQLTPIQLESFPAISDQNETPDQASDLKMINLSRSVSGQSIGKINGWAEYDWYTFTTSASRLNIRASGSNGGPLEIHVFRQNNNLLSRIGMQIFSSAANIVIATEPGLQYYVEIKGVNTAPGVTTTGDYSLSIRRLL
;
A
#
# COMPACT_ATOMS: atom_id res chain seq x y z
N MET A 1 10.53 -4.02 7.06
CA MET A 1 11.06 -3.30 5.88
C MET A 1 12.54 -3.68 5.77
N GLY A 2 12.99 -4.14 4.61
CA GLY A 2 14.41 -4.41 4.35
C GLY A 2 15.13 -3.12 4.00
N THR A 3 16.30 -2.89 4.61
CA THR A 3 17.02 -1.61 4.52
C THR A 3 18.43 -1.81 3.99
N ALA A 4 18.76 -1.10 2.91
CA ALA A 4 20.12 -0.95 2.40
C ALA A 4 20.87 0.19 3.11
N ALA A 5 22.20 0.15 3.02
CA ALA A 5 23.08 1.20 3.56
C ALA A 5 23.60 2.11 2.43
N ILE A 6 23.53 3.42 2.68
CA ILE A 6 24.12 4.48 1.88
C ILE A 6 25.13 5.21 2.76
N ASN A 7 26.35 5.37 2.26
CA ASN A 7 27.40 6.07 2.98
C ASN A 7 26.97 7.53 3.22
N SER A 8 26.93 7.97 4.48
CA SER A 8 26.52 9.34 4.79
C SER A 8 27.53 10.42 4.39
N LEU A 9 28.80 10.06 4.13
CA LEU A 9 29.86 11.02 3.77
C LEU A 9 29.82 11.39 2.29
N ASP A 10 29.58 10.43 1.39
CA ASP A 10 29.64 10.64 -0.05
C ASP A 10 28.36 10.27 -0.82
N GLY A 11 27.36 9.72 -0.14
CA GLY A 11 26.06 9.35 -0.73
C GLY A 11 26.12 8.10 -1.62
N THR A 12 27.22 7.33 -1.60
CA THR A 12 27.37 6.15 -2.43
C THR A 12 26.73 4.90 -1.80
N VAL A 13 26.36 3.94 -2.65
CA VAL A 13 25.77 2.68 -2.20
C VAL A 13 26.86 1.75 -1.65
N GLU A 14 26.73 1.40 -0.38
CA GLU A 14 27.70 0.54 0.30
C GLU A 14 27.86 -0.83 -0.39
N PRO A 15 29.09 -1.34 -0.60
CA PRO A 15 29.32 -2.58 -1.33
C PRO A 15 28.89 -3.82 -0.54
N PHE A 16 28.79 -3.72 0.79
CA PHE A 16 28.31 -4.80 1.66
C PHE A 16 26.79 -4.87 1.77
N THR A 17 26.06 -3.90 1.22
CA THR A 17 24.59 -3.96 1.17
C THR A 17 24.16 -5.25 0.47
N SER A 18 23.39 -6.07 1.18
CA SER A 18 22.85 -7.31 0.62
C SER A 18 21.98 -7.02 -0.59
N ARG A 19 22.25 -7.73 -1.69
CA ARG A 19 21.42 -7.67 -2.88
C ARG A 19 20.14 -8.47 -2.69
N GLY A 20 19.02 -7.90 -3.10
CA GLY A 20 17.74 -8.60 -3.20
C GLY A 20 17.36 -8.82 -4.65
N GLY A 21 16.35 -8.10 -5.12
CA GLY A 21 15.64 -8.33 -6.36
C GLY A 21 14.31 -9.05 -6.12
N ASP A 22 13.73 -9.61 -7.18
CA ASP A 22 12.46 -10.31 -7.13
C ASP A 22 12.64 -11.71 -6.52
N LEU A 23 12.38 -11.81 -5.21
CA LEU A 23 12.51 -13.06 -4.47
C LEU A 23 11.21 -13.85 -4.51
N GLU A 24 11.27 -15.09 -4.97
CA GLU A 24 10.11 -15.98 -5.00
C GLU A 24 9.89 -16.66 -3.64
N PHE A 25 8.70 -16.49 -3.09
CA PHE A 25 8.22 -17.22 -1.93
C PHE A 25 7.19 -18.25 -2.39
N LEU A 26 7.51 -19.53 -2.18
CA LEU A 26 6.71 -20.66 -2.66
C LEU A 26 5.76 -21.21 -1.60
N PHE A 27 5.91 -20.82 -0.34
CA PHE A 27 5.17 -21.37 0.79
C PHE A 27 4.61 -20.25 1.67
N ASP A 28 3.46 -20.53 2.29
CA ASP A 28 2.88 -19.68 3.32
C ASP A 28 3.56 -19.86 4.69
N ALA A 29 3.12 -19.09 5.69
CA ALA A 29 3.67 -19.13 7.04
C ALA A 29 3.45 -20.48 7.76
N ASN A 30 2.54 -21.33 7.27
CA ASN A 30 2.26 -22.66 7.80
C ASN A 30 3.00 -23.76 7.01
N GLY A 31 3.81 -23.39 6.01
CA GLY A 31 4.54 -24.34 5.16
C GLY A 31 3.72 -24.95 4.03
N ALA A 32 2.50 -24.47 3.77
CA ALA A 32 1.71 -24.92 2.63
C ALA A 32 2.17 -24.21 1.35
N ARG A 33 2.29 -24.97 0.25
CA ARG A 33 2.74 -24.41 -1.04
C ARG A 33 1.67 -23.48 -1.61
N LEU A 34 2.08 -22.29 -2.02
CA LEU A 34 1.22 -21.32 -2.68
C LEU A 34 0.88 -21.81 -4.11
N SER A 35 -0.37 -21.58 -4.54
CA SER A 35 -0.81 -21.89 -5.90
C SER A 35 -0.13 -21.02 -6.95
N THR A 36 0.27 -19.81 -6.58
CA THR A 36 1.12 -18.90 -7.35
C THR A 36 2.23 -18.40 -6.43
N PRO A 37 3.51 -18.44 -6.83
CA PRO A 37 4.60 -17.86 -6.06
C PRO A 37 4.31 -16.40 -5.71
N GLU A 38 4.58 -16.02 -4.46
CA GLU A 38 4.58 -14.62 -4.07
C GLU A 38 5.95 -14.02 -4.38
N ILE A 39 5.99 -12.98 -5.20
CA ILE A 39 7.22 -12.24 -5.49
C ILE A 39 7.36 -11.10 -4.50
N ARG A 40 8.52 -11.00 -3.83
CA ARG A 40 8.85 -9.89 -2.95
C ARG A 40 10.16 -9.24 -3.38
N SER A 41 10.07 -8.02 -3.88
CA SER A 41 11.24 -7.23 -4.23
C SER A 41 11.90 -6.67 -2.97
N LYS A 42 13.23 -6.80 -2.85
CA LYS A 42 14.04 -6.28 -1.72
C LYS A 42 15.35 -5.67 -2.21
N PRO A 43 16.01 -4.80 -1.42
CA PRO A 43 15.51 -4.15 -0.19
C PRO A 43 14.32 -3.22 -0.50
N ASP A 44 13.60 -2.75 0.52
CA ASP A 44 12.43 -1.87 0.28
C ASP A 44 12.88 -0.42 0.04
N VAL A 45 13.87 0.04 0.81
CA VAL A 45 14.46 1.38 0.82
C VAL A 45 15.91 1.30 1.29
N ALA A 46 16.63 2.42 1.24
CA ALA A 46 17.95 2.60 1.81
C ALA A 46 17.96 3.71 2.88
N GLY A 47 18.84 3.59 3.87
CA GLY A 47 19.06 4.59 4.91
C GLY A 47 20.55 4.97 5.01
N PRO A 48 20.85 6.12 5.63
CA PRO A 48 22.23 6.53 5.85
C PRO A 48 22.90 5.61 6.87
N ASP A 49 24.17 5.30 6.64
CA ASP A 49 25.04 4.64 7.59
C ASP A 49 26.35 5.41 7.79
N ASN A 50 27.27 4.84 8.55
CA ASN A 50 28.56 5.44 8.91
C ASN A 50 28.44 6.78 9.65
N ILE A 51 27.36 6.94 10.42
CA ILE A 51 27.08 8.17 11.15
C ILE A 51 27.73 8.18 12.53
N ASN A 52 27.99 9.38 13.03
CA ASN A 52 28.55 9.62 14.35
C ASN A 52 27.62 9.14 15.46
N ASN A 53 28.21 8.55 16.48
CA ASN A 53 27.53 8.20 17.71
C ASN A 53 28.45 8.44 18.92
N SER A 54 27.91 8.22 20.13
CA SER A 54 28.62 8.48 21.37
C SER A 54 28.99 7.23 22.19
N PHE A 55 28.79 6.01 21.67
CA PHE A 55 28.88 4.80 22.49
C PHE A 55 29.50 3.56 21.83
N PHE A 56 29.56 3.45 20.50
CA PHE A 56 29.97 2.25 19.78
C PHE A 56 30.71 2.57 18.48
N GLY A 57 31.54 1.64 18.02
CA GLY A 57 32.30 1.83 16.77
C GLY A 57 33.65 2.51 16.96
N GLN A 58 34.33 2.70 15.84
CA GLN A 58 35.60 3.43 15.75
C GLN A 58 35.37 4.68 14.92
N ASP A 59 36.14 5.71 15.21
CA ASP A 59 36.19 6.96 14.43
C ASP A 59 36.64 6.66 12.99
N ASP A 60 35.94 7.20 12.01
CA ASP A 60 36.31 7.11 10.60
C ASP A 60 37.24 8.27 10.25
N PRO A 61 38.51 8.01 9.89
CA PRO A 61 39.45 9.09 9.55
C PRO A 61 39.05 9.88 8.29
N ALA A 62 38.04 9.43 7.55
CA ALA A 62 37.45 10.17 6.43
C ALA A 62 36.50 11.30 6.87
N ASP A 63 35.99 11.28 8.10
CA ASP A 63 35.18 12.36 8.64
C ASP A 63 36.05 13.42 9.35
N SER A 64 35.46 14.60 9.60
CA SER A 64 36.20 15.78 10.08
C SER A 64 36.25 15.92 11.60
N ASP A 65 35.58 15.04 12.35
CA ASP A 65 35.48 15.15 13.79
C ASP A 65 36.20 14.00 14.50
N ALA A 66 35.69 13.58 15.65
CA ALA A 66 36.34 12.57 16.50
C ALA A 66 35.29 11.71 17.22
N PHE A 67 34.05 11.76 16.75
CA PHE A 67 32.97 10.95 17.30
C PHE A 67 32.99 9.59 16.60
N PRO A 68 32.97 8.48 17.35
CA PRO A 68 32.93 7.15 16.74
C PRO A 68 31.79 6.99 15.73
N ASN A 69 32.07 6.36 14.59
CA ASN A 69 31.08 6.08 13.56
C ASN A 69 30.53 4.65 13.68
N PHE A 70 29.28 4.46 13.28
CA PHE A 70 28.70 3.12 13.12
C PHE A 70 28.23 2.90 11.69
N ALA A 71 28.93 1.99 11.00
CA ALA A 71 28.64 1.58 9.63
C ALA A 71 27.85 0.27 9.57
N GLY A 72 27.16 0.06 8.44
CA GLY A 72 26.44 -1.16 8.14
C GLY A 72 24.94 -0.94 7.95
N THR A 73 24.27 -1.94 7.37
CA THR A 73 22.80 -1.99 7.29
C THR A 73 22.14 -1.99 8.68
N SER A 74 22.86 -2.46 9.69
CA SER A 74 22.49 -2.33 11.11
C SER A 74 22.43 -0.88 11.60
N ALA A 75 23.19 0.04 11.00
CA ALA A 75 23.14 1.47 11.28
C ALA A 75 22.05 2.16 10.44
N ALA A 76 21.88 1.75 9.18
CA ALA A 76 20.83 2.27 8.31
C ALA A 76 19.41 1.93 8.81
N ALA A 77 19.20 0.71 9.32
CA ALA A 77 17.90 0.26 9.82
C ALA A 77 17.30 1.16 10.92
N PRO A 78 18.02 1.52 12.01
CA PRO A 78 17.49 2.43 13.03
C PRO A 78 17.27 3.85 12.51
N HIS A 79 17.99 4.32 11.48
CA HIS A 79 17.66 5.60 10.83
C HIS A 79 16.30 5.56 10.13
N VAL A 80 16.05 4.52 9.34
CA VAL A 80 14.74 4.33 8.69
C VAL A 80 13.64 4.16 9.73
N ALA A 81 13.91 3.45 10.83
CA ALA A 81 12.94 3.30 11.94
C ALA A 81 12.64 4.63 12.64
N ALA A 82 13.66 5.45 12.91
CA ALA A 82 13.49 6.79 13.47
C ALA A 82 12.71 7.70 12.51
N ALA A 83 13.00 7.63 11.21
CA ALA A 83 12.26 8.37 10.20
C ALA A 83 10.78 7.97 10.20
N ALA A 84 10.46 6.68 10.21
CA ALA A 84 9.10 6.18 10.30
C ALA A 84 8.38 6.66 11.59
N ALA A 85 9.08 6.68 12.73
CA ALA A 85 8.53 7.16 13.99
C ALA A 85 8.23 8.67 13.95
N LEU A 86 9.11 9.47 13.34
CA LEU A 86 8.87 10.91 13.14
C LEU A 86 7.66 11.15 12.24
N LEU A 87 7.53 10.42 11.13
CA LEU A 87 6.37 10.54 10.24
C LEU A 87 5.06 10.15 10.94
N LEU A 88 5.07 9.10 11.78
CA LEU A 88 3.91 8.73 12.60
C LEU A 88 3.59 9.78 13.68
N SER A 89 4.61 10.45 14.22
CA SER A 89 4.40 11.54 15.17
C SER A 89 3.80 12.78 14.50
N ASP A 90 4.17 13.05 13.25
CA ASP A 90 3.68 14.18 12.45
C ASP A 90 2.25 13.94 11.94
N GLU A 91 1.95 12.72 11.48
CA GLU A 91 0.61 12.30 11.05
C GLU A 91 0.15 11.04 11.81
N PRO A 92 -0.41 11.18 13.02
CA PRO A 92 -0.84 10.04 13.85
C PRO A 92 -1.97 9.19 13.26
N ARG A 93 -2.66 9.66 12.21
CA ARG A 93 -3.69 8.88 11.51
C ARG A 93 -3.09 7.91 10.48
N ALA A 94 -1.80 8.07 10.13
CA ALA A 94 -1.13 7.20 9.19
C ALA A 94 -1.05 5.77 9.71
N THR A 95 -1.43 4.82 8.85
CA THR A 95 -1.21 3.41 9.14
C THR A 95 0.26 3.05 8.86
N ASN A 96 0.72 1.92 9.41
CA ASN A 96 2.05 1.40 9.10
C ASN A 96 2.28 1.24 7.58
N LEU A 97 1.22 0.96 6.81
CA LEU A 97 1.32 0.85 5.37
C LEU A 97 1.45 2.22 4.68
N ASP A 98 0.75 3.25 5.16
CA ASP A 98 0.88 4.60 4.60
C ASP A 98 2.31 5.10 4.76
N VAL A 99 2.91 4.89 5.93
CA VAL A 99 4.32 5.22 6.20
C VAL A 99 5.26 4.41 5.31
N PHE A 100 5.00 3.10 5.17
CA PHE A 100 5.79 2.22 4.31
C PHE A 100 5.79 2.71 2.85
N LEU A 101 4.61 2.96 2.28
CA LEU A 101 4.45 3.43 0.90
C LEU A 101 5.04 4.83 0.72
N HIS A 102 4.82 5.73 1.69
CA HIS A 102 5.36 7.09 1.65
C HIS A 102 6.88 7.10 1.61
N LEU A 103 7.53 6.30 2.46
CA LEU A 103 8.99 6.19 2.48
C LEU A 103 9.56 5.68 1.16
N GLN A 104 8.85 4.77 0.47
CA GLN A 104 9.28 4.31 -0.85
C GLN A 104 9.00 5.35 -1.95
N LEU A 105 7.84 5.99 -1.94
CA LEU A 105 7.43 6.94 -2.98
C LEU A 105 8.23 8.24 -2.97
N THR A 106 8.72 8.62 -1.80
CA THR A 106 9.47 9.88 -1.59
C THR A 106 10.97 9.63 -1.44
N ALA A 107 11.42 8.37 -1.50
CA ALA A 107 12.82 8.04 -1.51
C ALA A 107 13.53 8.76 -2.66
N LEU A 108 14.71 9.29 -2.37
CA LEU A 108 15.61 9.77 -3.38
C LEU A 108 16.22 8.55 -4.07
N ASP A 109 15.97 8.42 -5.36
CA ASP A 109 16.57 7.38 -6.19
C ASP A 109 18.10 7.53 -6.19
N VAL A 110 18.81 6.46 -5.80
CA VAL A 110 20.26 6.40 -5.71
C VAL A 110 20.71 5.09 -6.32
N GLY A 111 21.66 5.15 -7.26
CA GLY A 111 22.13 3.97 -8.00
C GLY A 111 21.48 3.88 -9.37
N SER A 112 20.77 2.77 -9.62
CA SER A 112 20.13 2.55 -10.92
C SER A 112 18.75 3.20 -10.93
N PRO A 113 18.33 3.90 -12.01
CA PRO A 113 17.04 4.56 -12.04
C PRO A 113 15.86 3.61 -11.75
N GLY A 114 15.01 4.01 -10.81
CA GLY A 114 13.83 3.27 -10.36
C GLY A 114 14.13 2.32 -9.20
N PHE A 115 13.25 1.34 -9.00
CA PHE A 115 13.49 0.31 -8.00
C PHE A 115 14.63 -0.61 -8.43
N ASP A 116 15.63 -0.82 -7.57
CA ASP A 116 16.74 -1.73 -7.83
C ASP A 116 17.03 -2.72 -6.70
N ASP A 117 17.81 -3.76 -7.00
CA ASP A 117 18.12 -4.85 -6.08
C ASP A 117 19.14 -4.48 -4.99
N ARG A 118 19.71 -3.26 -5.02
CA ARG A 118 20.70 -2.76 -4.06
C ARG A 118 20.13 -1.70 -3.12
N THR A 119 19.32 -0.77 -3.59
CA THR A 119 18.80 0.37 -2.81
C THR A 119 17.28 0.34 -2.66
N GLY A 120 16.59 -0.58 -3.33
CA GLY A 120 15.14 -0.66 -3.33
C GLY A 120 14.58 0.57 -4.02
N ALA A 121 13.67 1.29 -3.36
CA ALA A 121 13.17 2.57 -3.87
C ALA A 121 14.17 3.74 -3.73
N GLY A 122 15.29 3.55 -3.01
CA GLY A 122 16.31 4.58 -2.79
C GLY A 122 16.40 5.09 -1.36
N LEU A 123 17.14 6.18 -1.16
CA LEU A 123 17.43 6.80 0.15
C LEU A 123 16.20 7.50 0.72
N VAL A 124 15.72 7.07 1.89
CA VAL A 124 14.54 7.66 2.55
C VAL A 124 14.66 9.17 2.74
N GLN A 125 13.56 9.89 2.51
CA GLN A 125 13.47 11.34 2.71
C GLN A 125 12.38 11.65 3.75
N LEU A 126 12.69 12.56 4.68
CA LEU A 126 11.71 13.05 5.66
C LEU A 126 10.87 14.17 5.07
N THR A 127 9.88 13.78 4.26
CA THR A 127 8.84 14.69 3.76
C THR A 127 7.52 14.43 4.51
N PRO A 128 6.71 15.47 4.80
CA PRO A 128 5.44 15.27 5.52
C PRO A 128 4.49 14.32 4.79
N ILE A 129 3.84 13.42 5.52
CA ILE A 129 2.77 12.58 4.97
C ILE A 129 1.51 13.43 4.82
N GLN A 130 0.95 13.46 3.62
CA GLN A 130 -0.35 14.09 3.39
C GLN A 130 -1.40 13.01 3.19
N LEU A 131 -2.17 12.74 4.25
CA LEU A 131 -3.36 11.93 4.16
C LEU A 131 -4.56 12.81 3.85
N GLU A 132 -5.28 12.42 2.81
CA GLU A 132 -6.53 13.04 2.45
C GLU A 132 -7.57 12.82 3.57
N SER A 133 -8.18 13.91 4.02
CA SER A 133 -9.31 13.85 4.94
C SER A 133 -10.59 13.72 4.13
N PHE A 134 -11.43 12.76 4.50
CA PHE A 134 -12.71 12.56 3.86
C PHE A 134 -13.78 12.42 4.93
N PRO A 135 -15.02 12.86 4.66
CA PRO A 135 -16.13 12.55 5.55
C PRO A 135 -16.26 11.02 5.72
N ALA A 136 -16.77 10.63 6.89
CA ALA A 136 -17.23 9.26 7.07
C ALA A 136 -18.29 8.95 6.01
N ILE A 137 -18.18 7.80 5.38
CA ILE A 137 -19.17 7.34 4.42
C ILE A 137 -20.19 6.56 5.24
N SER A 138 -21.39 7.11 5.29
CA SER A 138 -22.55 6.42 5.85
C SER A 138 -23.05 5.40 4.83
N ASP A 139 -23.67 4.33 5.34
CA ASP A 139 -24.47 3.35 4.59
C ASP A 139 -25.72 4.05 4.02
N GLN A 140 -25.49 4.92 3.04
CA GLN A 140 -26.52 5.66 2.31
C GLN A 140 -26.40 5.37 0.81
N ASN A 141 -25.39 4.60 0.40
CA ASN A 141 -25.15 4.27 -0.99
C ASN A 141 -25.87 2.99 -1.39
N GLU A 142 -27.15 2.95 -1.08
CA GLU A 142 -27.97 1.74 -1.08
C GLU A 142 -28.53 1.38 -2.46
N THR A 143 -28.13 2.12 -3.50
CA THR A 143 -28.79 2.10 -4.81
C THR A 143 -27.80 1.92 -5.95
N PRO A 144 -28.21 1.28 -7.06
CA PRO A 144 -27.32 1.04 -8.19
C PRO A 144 -27.00 2.30 -9.02
N ASP A 145 -27.64 3.44 -8.75
CA ASP A 145 -27.51 4.69 -9.51
C ASP A 145 -26.84 5.84 -8.73
N GLN A 146 -26.47 5.62 -7.47
CA GLN A 146 -25.69 6.55 -6.67
C GLN A 146 -24.37 5.91 -6.27
N ALA A 147 -23.28 6.69 -6.35
CA ALA A 147 -21.96 6.25 -5.91
C ALA A 147 -21.40 7.23 -4.88
N SER A 148 -20.83 6.69 -3.81
CA SER A 148 -20.09 7.45 -2.81
C SER A 148 -18.73 7.87 -3.36
N ASP A 149 -18.49 9.17 -3.42
CA ASP A 149 -17.26 9.73 -3.97
C ASP A 149 -16.13 9.75 -2.93
N LEU A 150 -15.15 8.86 -3.13
CA LEU A 150 -13.92 8.75 -2.35
C LEU A 150 -12.87 9.80 -2.75
N LYS A 151 -13.18 10.69 -3.69
CA LYS A 151 -12.31 11.70 -4.31
C LYS A 151 -11.03 11.09 -4.89
N MET A 152 -9.96 11.89 -4.93
CA MET A 152 -8.65 11.47 -5.41
C MET A 152 -7.91 10.67 -4.33
N ILE A 153 -7.46 9.47 -4.69
CA ILE A 153 -6.67 8.59 -3.81
C ILE A 153 -5.21 8.66 -4.24
N ASN A 154 -4.38 9.29 -3.41
CA ASN A 154 -2.93 9.44 -3.64
C ASN A 154 -2.10 8.29 -3.04
N LEU A 155 -2.38 7.91 -1.79
CA LEU A 155 -1.71 6.82 -1.08
C LEU A 155 -2.68 5.66 -0.81
N SER A 156 -3.67 5.90 0.05
CA SER A 156 -4.68 4.91 0.39
C SER A 156 -6.00 5.57 0.81
N ARG A 157 -7.08 4.80 0.73
CA ARG A 157 -8.39 5.12 1.30
C ARG A 157 -9.05 3.83 1.77
N SER A 158 -9.66 3.87 2.95
CA SER A 158 -10.45 2.75 3.47
C SER A 158 -11.83 3.20 3.93
N VAL A 159 -12.80 2.31 3.75
CA VAL A 159 -14.19 2.41 4.21
C VAL A 159 -14.47 1.15 5.01
N SER A 160 -15.08 1.28 6.18
CA SER A 160 -15.28 0.15 7.10
C SER A 160 -16.68 0.19 7.71
N GLY A 161 -17.15 -0.96 8.17
CA GLY A 161 -18.44 -1.09 8.86
C GLY A 161 -19.63 -0.84 7.93
N GLN A 162 -19.49 -1.23 6.66
CA GLN A 162 -20.57 -1.17 5.68
C GLN A 162 -21.30 -2.52 5.66
N SER A 163 -22.56 -2.52 5.25
CA SER A 163 -23.35 -3.75 5.15
C SER A 163 -23.90 -3.92 3.74
N ILE A 164 -24.12 -5.16 3.33
CA ILE A 164 -24.93 -5.50 2.16
C ILE A 164 -26.12 -6.27 2.69
N GLY A 165 -27.28 -5.63 2.68
CA GLY A 165 -28.54 -6.17 3.13
C GLY A 165 -29.56 -6.35 2.00
N LYS A 166 -30.79 -5.91 2.31
CA LYS A 166 -31.91 -5.86 1.37
C LYS A 166 -32.72 -4.62 1.66
N ILE A 167 -33.06 -3.88 0.61
CA ILE A 167 -33.88 -2.68 0.73
C ILE A 167 -35.26 -2.97 0.18
N ASN A 168 -36.27 -2.90 1.04
CA ASN A 168 -37.66 -3.20 0.66
C ASN A 168 -37.80 -4.57 -0.05
N GLY A 169 -36.97 -5.55 0.32
CA GLY A 169 -36.95 -6.90 -0.25
C GLY A 169 -36.11 -7.08 -1.51
N TRP A 170 -35.53 -6.01 -2.06
CA TRP A 170 -34.65 -6.04 -3.23
C TRP A 170 -33.18 -6.12 -2.83
N ALA A 171 -32.34 -6.58 -3.76
CA ALA A 171 -30.89 -6.60 -3.56
C ALA A 171 -30.33 -5.18 -3.42
N GLU A 172 -29.39 -5.04 -2.50
CA GLU A 172 -28.65 -3.83 -2.21
C GLU A 172 -27.30 -3.81 -2.92
N TYR A 173 -26.83 -2.61 -3.27
CA TYR A 173 -25.62 -2.40 -4.05
C TYR A 173 -24.90 -1.18 -3.53
N ASP A 174 -23.65 -1.35 -3.14
CA ASP A 174 -22.77 -0.25 -2.81
C ASP A 174 -21.84 0.07 -3.96
N TRP A 175 -21.89 1.32 -4.40
CA TRP A 175 -21.04 1.89 -5.42
C TRP A 175 -20.15 2.96 -4.81
N TYR A 176 -18.87 2.87 -5.14
CA TYR A 176 -17.86 3.86 -4.81
C TYR A 176 -17.27 4.41 -6.09
N THR A 177 -16.93 5.69 -6.09
CA THR A 177 -16.25 6.32 -7.21
C THR A 177 -15.02 7.07 -6.74
N PHE A 178 -13.95 7.08 -7.55
CA PHE A 178 -12.70 7.74 -7.20
C PHE A 178 -11.85 8.05 -8.44
N THR A 179 -10.87 8.94 -8.24
CA THR A 179 -9.76 9.16 -9.18
C THR A 179 -8.44 8.81 -8.50
N THR A 180 -7.37 8.64 -9.27
CA THR A 180 -6.04 8.42 -8.72
C THR A 180 -4.96 8.98 -9.64
N SER A 181 -3.81 9.33 -9.04
CA SER A 181 -2.56 9.63 -9.75
C SER A 181 -1.63 8.41 -9.83
N ALA A 182 -1.95 7.32 -9.12
CA ALA A 182 -1.16 6.09 -9.16
C ALA A 182 -1.25 5.43 -10.54
N SER A 183 -0.21 4.68 -10.91
CA SER A 183 -0.20 3.81 -12.11
C SER A 183 -0.77 2.42 -11.82
N ARG A 184 -0.81 2.02 -10.54
CA ARG A 184 -1.35 0.74 -10.08
C ARG A 184 -2.01 0.89 -8.72
N LEU A 185 -3.12 0.18 -8.54
CA LEU A 185 -3.83 0.09 -7.27
C LEU A 185 -4.09 -1.37 -6.90
N ASN A 186 -4.09 -1.65 -5.60
CA ASN A 186 -4.70 -2.82 -5.00
C ASN A 186 -6.03 -2.42 -4.37
N ILE A 187 -7.11 -3.04 -4.80
CA ILE A 187 -8.46 -2.87 -4.29
C ILE A 187 -8.82 -4.14 -3.54
N ARG A 188 -8.95 -4.03 -2.22
CA ARG A 188 -9.24 -5.15 -1.33
C ARG A 188 -10.58 -4.93 -0.64
N ALA A 189 -11.43 -5.94 -0.68
CA ALA A 189 -12.59 -6.04 0.19
C ALA A 189 -12.39 -7.18 1.19
N SER A 190 -12.84 -6.99 2.43
CA SER A 190 -12.89 -8.03 3.45
C SER A 190 -14.31 -8.19 3.94
N GLY A 191 -14.82 -9.42 3.94
CA GLY A 191 -16.16 -9.77 4.38
C GLY A 191 -16.19 -10.25 5.82
N SER A 192 -17.28 -9.99 6.50
CA SER A 192 -17.60 -10.49 7.84
C SER A 192 -19.11 -10.71 7.97
N ASN A 193 -19.54 -11.49 8.97
CA ASN A 193 -20.95 -11.66 9.34
C ASN A 193 -21.93 -11.80 8.16
N GLY A 194 -21.94 -12.95 7.48
CA GLY A 194 -22.88 -13.14 6.37
C GLY A 194 -22.45 -14.23 5.39
N GLY A 195 -23.07 -14.20 4.21
CA GLY A 195 -22.72 -15.03 3.07
C GLY A 195 -21.61 -14.41 2.21
N PRO A 196 -21.18 -15.12 1.14
CA PRO A 196 -20.21 -14.57 0.20
C PRO A 196 -20.76 -13.31 -0.50
N LEU A 197 -19.91 -12.32 -0.72
CA LEU A 197 -20.18 -11.10 -1.47
C LEU A 197 -19.37 -11.09 -2.78
N GLU A 198 -19.70 -10.18 -3.68
CA GLU A 198 -18.96 -9.92 -4.92
C GLU A 198 -18.42 -8.50 -4.92
N ILE A 199 -17.20 -8.33 -5.41
CA ILE A 199 -16.62 -7.03 -5.74
C ILE A 199 -16.38 -6.95 -7.24
N HIS A 200 -16.77 -5.82 -7.85
CA HIS A 200 -16.53 -5.52 -9.25
C HIS A 200 -15.82 -4.17 -9.34
N VAL A 201 -14.79 -4.08 -10.19
CA VAL A 201 -14.03 -2.85 -10.42
C VAL A 201 -14.24 -2.42 -11.85
N PHE A 202 -14.56 -1.14 -12.06
CA PHE A 202 -14.81 -0.56 -13.36
C PHE A 202 -13.93 0.66 -13.61
N ARG A 203 -13.68 0.90 -14.90
CA ARG A 203 -13.06 2.11 -15.43
C ARG A 203 -14.03 2.79 -16.37
N GLN A 204 -14.22 4.10 -16.21
CA GLN A 204 -14.99 4.90 -17.16
C GLN A 204 -14.06 5.49 -18.22
N ASN A 205 -14.44 5.32 -19.49
CA ASN A 205 -13.81 5.98 -20.62
C ASN A 205 -14.89 6.47 -21.59
N ASN A 206 -14.93 7.77 -21.88
CA ASN A 206 -15.92 8.39 -22.77
C ASN A 206 -17.37 7.98 -22.45
N ASN A 207 -17.74 8.01 -21.16
CA ASN A 207 -19.05 7.59 -20.63
C ASN A 207 -19.38 6.09 -20.73
N LEU A 208 -18.45 5.25 -21.16
CA LEU A 208 -18.58 3.80 -21.08
C LEU A 208 -17.92 3.28 -19.81
N LEU A 209 -18.69 2.58 -18.97
CA LEU A 209 -18.16 1.80 -17.86
C LEU A 209 -17.73 0.42 -18.35
N SER A 210 -16.45 0.12 -18.19
CA SER A 210 -15.85 -1.17 -18.54
C SER A 210 -15.40 -1.87 -17.26
N ARG A 211 -15.83 -3.13 -17.06
CA ARG A 211 -15.39 -3.91 -15.90
C ARG A 211 -13.96 -4.41 -16.14
N ILE A 212 -13.07 -4.06 -15.23
CA ILE A 212 -11.64 -4.38 -15.28
C ILE A 212 -11.20 -5.39 -14.21
N GLY A 213 -12.08 -5.72 -13.25
CA GLY A 213 -11.83 -6.77 -12.27
C GLY A 213 -13.11 -7.25 -11.60
N MET A 214 -13.12 -8.51 -11.16
CA MET A 214 -14.21 -9.08 -10.38
C MET A 214 -13.72 -10.26 -9.55
N GLN A 215 -14.17 -10.35 -8.29
CA GLN A 215 -13.96 -11.52 -7.43
C GLN A 215 -15.14 -11.73 -6.48
N ILE A 216 -15.37 -12.99 -6.10
CA ILE A 216 -16.30 -13.39 -5.02
C ILE A 216 -15.48 -13.62 -3.75
N PHE A 217 -15.98 -13.19 -2.59
CA PHE A 217 -15.30 -13.35 -1.32
C PHE A 217 -16.26 -13.60 -0.15
N SER A 218 -15.89 -14.52 0.74
CA SER A 218 -16.49 -14.60 2.09
C SER A 218 -15.59 -13.92 3.13
N SER A 219 -14.27 -14.03 2.98
CA SER A 219 -13.29 -13.46 3.90
C SER A 219 -12.53 -12.29 3.28
N ALA A 220 -11.95 -12.44 2.08
CA ALA A 220 -11.37 -11.31 1.35
C ALA A 220 -11.30 -11.52 -0.16
N ALA A 221 -11.40 -10.42 -0.91
CA ALA A 221 -11.04 -10.30 -2.32
C ALA A 221 -9.90 -9.30 -2.47
N ASN A 222 -8.98 -9.54 -3.42
CA ASN A 222 -7.88 -8.62 -3.74
C ASN A 222 -7.76 -8.50 -5.26
N ILE A 223 -8.02 -7.30 -5.79
CA ILE A 223 -7.97 -7.00 -7.22
C ILE A 223 -6.90 -5.95 -7.46
N VAL A 224 -5.85 -6.33 -8.18
CA VAL A 224 -4.81 -5.40 -8.62
C VAL A 224 -5.14 -4.91 -10.03
N ILE A 225 -5.17 -3.59 -10.21
CA ILE A 225 -5.44 -2.95 -11.49
C ILE A 225 -4.31 -2.02 -11.89
N ALA A 226 -4.10 -1.87 -13.21
CA ALA A 226 -3.36 -0.75 -13.76
C ALA A 226 -4.32 0.45 -13.89
N THR A 227 -3.79 1.64 -13.65
CA THR A 227 -4.55 2.90 -13.66
C THR A 227 -3.88 3.95 -14.52
N GLU A 228 -4.70 4.88 -15.02
CA GLU A 228 -4.27 6.00 -15.85
C GLU A 228 -4.74 7.30 -15.16
N PRO A 229 -3.84 8.27 -14.94
CA PRO A 229 -4.20 9.53 -14.33
C PRO A 229 -5.33 10.26 -15.08
N GLY A 230 -6.24 10.86 -14.32
CA GLY A 230 -7.34 11.66 -14.87
C GLY A 230 -8.59 10.87 -15.27
N LEU A 231 -8.60 9.54 -15.11
CA LEU A 231 -9.78 8.72 -15.33
C LEU A 231 -10.55 8.43 -14.04
N GLN A 232 -11.86 8.20 -14.21
CA GLN A 232 -12.76 7.83 -13.14
C GLN A 232 -12.83 6.30 -13.02
N TYR A 233 -12.76 5.83 -11.78
CA TYR A 233 -12.88 4.43 -11.41
C TYR A 233 -14.09 4.22 -10.50
N TYR A 234 -14.66 3.01 -10.56
CA TYR A 234 -15.78 2.62 -9.74
C TYR A 234 -15.56 1.26 -9.11
N VAL A 235 -16.10 1.06 -7.91
CA VAL A 235 -16.16 -0.23 -7.23
C VAL A 235 -17.61 -0.49 -6.87
N GLU A 236 -18.15 -1.63 -7.32
CA GLU A 236 -19.45 -2.16 -6.87
C GLU A 236 -19.19 -3.30 -5.87
N ILE A 237 -19.89 -3.29 -4.75
CA ILE A 237 -19.98 -4.42 -3.81
C ILE A 237 -21.44 -4.82 -3.68
N LYS A 238 -21.72 -6.13 -3.74
CA LYS A 238 -23.07 -6.67 -3.62
C LYS A 238 -23.09 -8.13 -3.16
N GLY A 239 -24.27 -8.63 -2.87
CA GLY A 239 -24.50 -10.04 -2.58
C GLY A 239 -24.37 -10.94 -3.81
N VAL A 240 -23.81 -12.13 -3.63
CA VAL A 240 -23.79 -13.19 -4.65
C VAL A 240 -25.21 -13.62 -4.97
N ASN A 241 -25.52 -13.69 -6.26
CA ASN A 241 -26.79 -14.21 -6.74
C ASN A 241 -26.80 -15.75 -6.68
N THR A 242 -27.62 -16.32 -5.81
CA THR A 242 -27.70 -17.78 -5.58
C THR A 242 -28.87 -18.44 -6.32
N ALA A 243 -29.91 -17.66 -6.62
CA ALA A 243 -31.06 -18.03 -7.42
C ALA A 243 -31.75 -16.75 -7.93
N PRO A 244 -32.56 -16.76 -9.00
CA PRO A 244 -33.20 -15.55 -9.50
C PRO A 244 -33.91 -14.74 -8.39
N GLY A 245 -33.41 -13.53 -8.11
CA GLY A 245 -33.93 -12.64 -7.06
C GLY A 245 -33.47 -12.95 -5.63
N VAL A 246 -32.54 -13.89 -5.44
CA VAL A 246 -32.00 -14.30 -4.13
C VAL A 246 -30.52 -14.00 -4.06
N THR A 247 -30.20 -12.89 -3.40
CA THR A 247 -28.83 -12.50 -3.08
C THR A 247 -28.47 -12.83 -1.64
N THR A 248 -27.20 -13.13 -1.41
CA THR A 248 -26.61 -13.17 -0.08
C THR A 248 -26.51 -11.77 0.52
N THR A 249 -26.26 -11.71 1.83
CA THR A 249 -26.06 -10.48 2.61
C THR A 249 -24.80 -10.64 3.47
N GLY A 250 -24.19 -9.55 3.90
CA GLY A 250 -23.07 -9.58 4.84
C GLY A 250 -22.40 -8.24 5.03
N ASP A 251 -21.57 -8.14 6.06
CA ASP A 251 -20.80 -6.94 6.37
C ASP A 251 -19.48 -6.92 5.58
N TYR A 252 -18.95 -5.74 5.30
CA TYR A 252 -17.64 -5.62 4.67
C TYR A 252 -16.85 -4.36 5.06
N SER A 253 -15.59 -4.38 4.65
CA SER A 253 -14.71 -3.20 4.59
C SER A 253 -13.99 -3.18 3.26
N LEU A 254 -13.80 -2.00 2.69
CA LEU A 254 -13.12 -1.73 1.43
C LEU A 254 -11.84 -0.94 1.69
N SER A 255 -10.75 -1.32 1.03
CA SER A 255 -9.47 -0.60 1.07
C SER A 255 -8.88 -0.50 -0.32
N ILE A 256 -8.53 0.71 -0.74
CA ILE A 256 -7.90 1.02 -2.02
C ILE A 256 -6.53 1.60 -1.74
N ARG A 257 -5.48 1.00 -2.31
CA ARG A 257 -4.09 1.30 -1.96
C ARG A 257 -3.23 1.41 -3.20
N ARG A 258 -2.34 2.39 -3.23
CA ARG A 258 -1.30 2.52 -4.24
C ARG A 258 -0.32 1.34 -4.17
N LEU A 259 0.09 0.86 -5.35
CA LEU A 259 1.22 -0.04 -5.52
C LEU A 259 2.35 0.68 -6.26
N LEU A 260 3.57 0.21 -6.05
CA LEU A 260 4.75 0.58 -6.83
C LEU A 260 4.87 -0.29 -8.09
#